data_AF-A0A2P4YJ21-F1
#
_entry.id   AF-A0A2P4YJ21-F1
#
_cell.length_a   1.000
_cell.length_b   1.000
_cell.length_c   1.000
_cell.angle_alpha   90.00
_cell.angle_beta   90.00
_cell.angle_gamma   90.00
#
_symmetry.space_group_name_H-M   'P 1'
#
loop_
_entity.id
_entity.type
_entity.pdbx_description
1 polymer ?
#
loop_
_entity_poly.entity_id
_entity_poly.type
_entity_poly.pdbx_seq_one_letter_code
_entity_poly.pdbx_strand_id
1 'polypeptide(L)'
;MGTCASRNGPSAPEVDSKAKAPKKFAYSDVRLMKKFLPSFIYYEKSTEEHRRIAAQHWDKVFKDAPPQRSSSVVASTPTHQKEAKHITKAQNNKITELYDVFYAYLEEHGGDLKHVFRSSMHVRGRVLVHISAGMRTMLASENIADKILALTKTHRRFGVKLEHFDCVGRALLHAMERTSGENWSSEIDDAWRRIYSHSSVILIRTQTKTDKQANKDTKRAAKEKEKFAMVGVGPSSNLVVTKTGRINFYKFMSSIGSKREGTSKSSAKVTGTGSERENGPRKP
;
A
#
# COMPACT_ATOMS: atom_id res chain seq x y z
N MET A 1 -24.70 73.37 -9.13
CA MET A 1 -25.12 72.42 -8.07
C MET A 1 -25.99 71.36 -8.72
N GLY A 2 -25.71 70.08 -8.51
CA GLY A 2 -26.50 68.99 -9.09
C GLY A 2 -25.74 67.68 -9.19
N THR A 3 -25.22 67.19 -8.07
CA THR A 3 -24.64 65.87 -7.89
C THR A 3 -25.73 64.81 -8.08
N CYS A 4 -25.54 63.85 -8.99
CA CYS A 4 -26.34 62.62 -9.05
C CYS A 4 -25.40 61.43 -8.89
N ALA A 5 -25.37 60.88 -7.68
CA ALA A 5 -24.75 59.61 -7.35
C ALA A 5 -25.85 58.62 -6.96
N SER A 6 -25.97 57.52 -7.70
CA SER A 6 -26.63 56.25 -7.33
C SER A 6 -26.58 55.35 -8.56
N ARG A 7 -26.28 54.06 -8.51
CA ARG A 7 -26.03 53.10 -7.42
C ARG A 7 -25.34 51.91 -8.11
N ASN A 8 -24.08 51.63 -7.80
CA ASN A 8 -23.48 50.35 -8.13
C ASN A 8 -23.92 49.35 -7.05
N GLY A 9 -24.85 48.45 -7.41
CA GLY A 9 -25.14 47.28 -6.59
C GLY A 9 -23.94 46.33 -6.60
N PRO A 10 -23.64 45.62 -5.50
CA PRO A 10 -22.56 44.66 -5.48
C PRO A 10 -22.92 43.47 -6.38
N SER A 11 -22.08 43.20 -7.39
CA SER A 11 -22.13 41.98 -8.18
C SER A 11 -22.09 40.76 -7.28
N ALA A 12 -23.05 39.85 -7.46
CA ALA A 12 -23.05 38.55 -6.82
C ALA A 12 -21.74 37.80 -7.09
N PRO A 13 -21.18 37.06 -6.12
CA PRO A 13 -20.01 36.25 -6.38
C PRO A 13 -20.39 35.15 -7.37
N GLU A 14 -19.81 35.21 -8.56
CA GLU A 14 -19.84 34.10 -9.51
C GLU A 14 -19.21 32.89 -8.83
N VAL A 15 -20.04 31.91 -8.49
CA VAL A 15 -19.57 30.60 -8.04
C VAL A 15 -19.05 29.87 -9.26
N ASP A 16 -17.79 30.13 -9.61
CA ASP A 16 -17.09 29.42 -10.67
C ASP A 16 -16.78 28.00 -10.19
N SER A 17 -17.77 27.12 -10.31
CA SER A 17 -17.68 25.70 -9.97
C SER A 17 -18.09 24.84 -11.16
N LYS A 18 -17.48 25.06 -12.33
CA LYS A 18 -17.48 24.05 -13.38
C LYS A 18 -16.59 22.88 -12.96
N ALA A 19 -17.11 22.02 -12.08
CA ALA A 19 -16.49 20.74 -11.77
C ALA A 19 -16.34 19.95 -13.07
N LYS A 20 -15.09 19.73 -13.51
CA LYS A 20 -14.78 19.00 -14.74
C LYS A 20 -15.37 17.59 -14.65
N ALA A 21 -16.12 17.18 -15.68
CA ALA A 21 -16.77 15.87 -15.71
C ALA A 21 -15.79 14.72 -15.38
N PRO A 22 -16.21 13.70 -14.60
CA PRO A 22 -15.34 12.60 -14.21
C PRO A 22 -14.74 11.89 -15.42
N LYS A 23 -13.46 11.55 -15.34
CA LYS A 23 -12.78 10.82 -16.41
C LYS A 23 -13.32 9.39 -16.49
N LYS A 24 -13.73 8.95 -17.68
CA LYS A 24 -14.20 7.57 -17.90
C LYS A 24 -13.05 6.56 -17.84
N PHE A 25 -13.37 5.32 -17.46
CA PHE A 25 -12.45 4.19 -17.59
C PHE A 25 -12.28 3.76 -19.04
N ALA A 26 -11.10 3.22 -19.36
CA ALA A 26 -10.91 2.55 -20.63
C ALA A 26 -11.77 1.27 -20.69
N TYR A 27 -12.23 0.90 -21.88
CA TYR A 27 -13.04 -0.30 -22.06
C TYR A 27 -12.34 -1.59 -21.56
N SER A 28 -11.02 -1.67 -21.71
CA SER A 28 -10.22 -2.78 -21.16
C SER A 28 -10.30 -2.87 -19.63
N ASP A 29 -10.34 -1.73 -18.94
CA ASP A 29 -10.43 -1.66 -17.48
C ASP A 29 -11.83 -2.10 -17.03
N VAL A 30 -12.88 -1.64 -17.71
CA VAL A 30 -14.28 -2.07 -17.45
C VAL A 30 -14.43 -3.58 -17.65
N ARG A 31 -13.78 -4.17 -18.67
CA ARG A 31 -13.77 -5.63 -18.88
C ARG A 31 -13.09 -6.37 -17.73
N LEU A 32 -11.99 -5.84 -17.20
CA LEU A 32 -11.34 -6.42 -16.02
C LEU A 32 -12.25 -6.34 -14.80
N MET A 33 -12.97 -5.23 -14.61
CA MET A 33 -13.93 -5.10 -13.51
C MET A 33 -15.05 -6.13 -13.63
N LYS A 34 -15.68 -6.26 -14.81
CA LYS A 34 -16.73 -7.27 -15.02
C LYS A 34 -16.27 -8.70 -14.73
N LYS A 35 -14.98 -8.99 -14.93
CA LYS A 35 -14.40 -10.31 -14.70
C LYS A 35 -14.01 -10.56 -13.24
N PHE A 36 -13.42 -9.58 -12.57
CA PHE A 36 -12.73 -9.78 -11.28
C PHE A 36 -13.27 -8.91 -10.13
N LEU A 37 -14.16 -7.96 -10.43
CA LEU A 37 -14.79 -7.01 -9.51
C LEU A 37 -16.29 -6.81 -9.86
N PRO A 38 -17.11 -7.87 -10.00
CA PRO A 38 -18.51 -7.74 -10.39
C PRO A 38 -19.34 -6.87 -9.43
N SER A 39 -18.96 -6.78 -8.15
CA SER A 39 -19.63 -5.95 -7.14
C SER A 39 -19.24 -4.46 -7.21
N PHE A 40 -18.24 -4.11 -8.04
CA PHE A 40 -17.63 -2.78 -8.11
C PHE A 40 -17.47 -2.29 -9.56
N ILE A 41 -18.47 -2.50 -10.40
CA ILE A 41 -18.45 -2.06 -11.80
C ILE A 41 -18.80 -0.57 -11.88
N TYR A 42 -17.81 0.25 -12.21
CA TYR A 42 -17.98 1.68 -12.44
C TYR A 42 -17.41 2.07 -13.80
N TYR A 43 -18.05 3.04 -14.45
CA TYR A 43 -17.63 3.54 -15.77
C TYR A 43 -16.77 4.81 -15.67
N GLU A 44 -16.75 5.43 -14.50
CA GLU A 44 -16.04 6.68 -14.22
C GLU A 44 -15.04 6.50 -13.08
N LYS A 45 -13.88 7.13 -13.23
CA LYS A 45 -12.81 7.13 -12.23
C LYS A 45 -13.24 7.90 -10.99
N SER A 46 -12.71 7.50 -9.84
CA SER A 46 -12.87 8.28 -8.62
C SER A 46 -12.29 9.69 -8.76
N THR A 47 -13.00 10.67 -8.23
CA THR A 47 -12.62 12.09 -8.21
C THR A 47 -11.75 12.41 -7.00
N GLU A 48 -11.24 13.64 -6.93
CA GLU A 48 -10.61 14.15 -5.70
C GLU A 48 -11.61 14.17 -4.54
N GLU A 49 -12.87 14.50 -4.82
CA GLU A 49 -13.91 14.58 -3.80
C GLU A 49 -14.17 13.24 -3.11
N HIS A 50 -14.26 12.15 -3.86
CA HIS A 50 -14.38 10.81 -3.26
C HIS A 50 -13.19 10.47 -2.36
N ARG A 51 -11.97 10.92 -2.72
CA ARG A 51 -10.78 10.71 -1.87
C ARG A 51 -10.85 11.54 -0.60
N ARG A 52 -11.29 12.80 -0.70
CA ARG A 52 -11.48 13.71 0.42
C ARG A 52 -12.50 13.16 1.42
N ILE A 53 -13.67 12.73 0.96
CA ILE A 53 -14.73 12.12 1.79
C ILE A 53 -14.20 10.87 2.50
N ALA A 54 -13.57 9.95 1.76
CA ALA A 54 -13.01 8.73 2.34
C ALA A 54 -11.88 9.02 3.36
N ALA A 55 -11.06 10.05 3.12
CA ALA A 55 -10.03 10.47 4.07
C ALA A 55 -10.62 11.05 5.35
N GLN A 56 -11.62 11.93 5.24
CA GLN A 56 -12.30 12.51 6.39
C GLN A 56 -13.03 11.46 7.22
N HIS A 57 -13.74 10.53 6.55
CA HIS A 57 -14.39 9.40 7.23
C HIS A 57 -13.35 8.56 7.98
N TRP A 58 -12.26 8.17 7.32
CA TRP A 58 -11.23 7.36 7.96
C TRP A 58 -10.63 8.05 9.19
N ASP A 59 -10.31 9.33 9.06
CA ASP A 59 -9.69 10.10 10.12
C ASP A 59 -10.67 10.29 11.28
N LYS A 60 -11.95 10.56 11.01
CA LYS A 60 -13.00 10.68 12.04
C LYS A 60 -13.28 9.37 12.78
N VAL A 61 -13.30 8.22 12.10
CA VAL A 61 -13.75 6.96 12.70
C VAL A 61 -12.59 6.16 13.30
N PHE A 62 -11.45 6.14 12.62
CA PHE A 62 -10.34 5.24 12.92
C PHE A 62 -9.05 5.94 13.37
N LYS A 63 -8.92 7.28 13.19
CA LYS A 63 -7.83 8.05 13.83
C LYS A 63 -8.30 8.78 15.08
N ASP A 64 -9.39 9.54 15.01
CA ASP A 64 -9.86 10.42 16.08
C ASP A 64 -11.26 10.02 16.55
N ALA A 65 -11.36 8.98 17.38
CA ALA A 65 -12.60 8.76 18.13
C ALA A 65 -12.48 9.42 19.52
N PRO A 66 -12.94 10.69 19.72
CA PRO A 66 -13.27 11.14 21.06
C PRO A 66 -14.53 10.38 21.52
N PRO A 67 -14.65 10.03 22.82
CA PRO A 67 -15.86 9.43 23.34
C PRO A 67 -17.02 10.42 23.15
N GLN A 68 -18.12 9.94 22.56
CA GLN A 68 -19.41 10.60 22.70
C GLN A 68 -19.75 10.61 24.20
N ARG A 69 -19.46 11.73 24.90
CA ARG A 69 -20.15 12.02 26.15
C ARG A 69 -21.54 12.49 25.76
N SER A 70 -22.53 11.62 25.96
CA SER A 70 -23.91 12.06 26.15
C SER A 70 -23.90 13.21 27.16
N SER A 71 -24.53 14.31 26.79
CA SER A 71 -24.63 15.55 27.53
C SER A 71 -25.14 15.32 28.96
N SER A 72 -24.29 15.60 29.96
CA SER A 72 -24.66 16.38 31.15
C SER A 72 -23.51 16.45 32.17
N VAL A 73 -23.33 17.63 32.75
CA VAL A 73 -22.68 18.00 34.03
C VAL A 73 -21.18 18.39 34.02
N VAL A 74 -21.01 19.72 34.04
CA VAL A 74 -20.12 20.63 34.84
C VAL A 74 -18.60 20.36 34.98
N ALA A 75 -17.88 21.48 34.90
CA ALA A 75 -16.43 21.75 34.85
C ALA A 75 -15.51 21.14 35.93
N SER A 76 -14.24 20.89 35.56
CA SER A 76 -12.99 21.34 36.25
C SER A 76 -11.73 20.84 35.53
N THR A 77 -10.65 21.64 35.59
CA THR A 77 -9.42 21.69 34.77
C THR A 77 -8.31 20.65 35.14
N PRO A 78 -7.10 20.69 34.54
CA PRO A 78 -6.59 19.82 33.48
C PRO A 78 -5.70 18.64 33.97
N THR A 79 -5.63 17.54 33.21
CA THR A 79 -4.63 16.47 33.44
C THR A 79 -4.14 15.84 32.14
N HIS A 80 -3.33 16.58 31.37
CA HIS A 80 -2.67 16.06 30.16
C HIS A 80 -1.49 15.15 30.51
N GLN A 81 -1.75 13.88 30.85
CA GLN A 81 -0.77 12.79 30.68
C GLN A 81 -1.39 11.39 30.81
N LYS A 82 -2.54 11.24 31.47
CA LYS A 82 -3.27 9.95 31.54
C LYS A 82 -4.19 9.71 30.33
N GLU A 83 -4.62 10.77 29.66
CA GLU A 83 -5.53 10.70 28.52
C GLU A 83 -4.91 10.02 27.29
N ALA A 84 -3.65 10.35 26.95
CA ALA A 84 -2.99 9.79 25.77
C ALA A 84 -2.92 8.24 25.78
N LYS A 85 -2.70 7.63 26.96
CA LYS A 85 -2.61 6.15 27.09
C LYS A 85 -3.97 5.46 26.93
N HIS A 86 -5.06 6.07 27.40
CA HIS A 86 -6.42 5.53 27.22
C HIS A 86 -6.97 5.79 25.81
N ILE A 87 -6.65 6.94 25.20
CA ILE A 87 -7.02 7.30 23.82
C ILE A 87 -6.41 6.32 22.82
N THR A 88 -5.10 6.03 22.96
CA THR A 88 -4.40 5.06 22.11
C THR A 88 -5.00 3.66 22.24
N LYS A 89 -5.48 3.28 23.44
CA LYS A 89 -6.14 1.99 23.69
C LYS A 89 -7.52 1.90 23.01
N ALA A 90 -8.32 2.96 23.04
CA ALA A 90 -9.63 3.01 22.37
C ALA A 90 -9.52 3.03 20.83
N GLN A 91 -8.53 3.73 20.27
CA GLN A 91 -8.20 3.69 18.84
C GLN A 91 -7.80 2.28 18.38
N ASN A 92 -6.95 1.62 19.16
CA ASN A 92 -6.59 0.22 18.94
C ASN A 92 -7.82 -0.70 18.95
N ASN A 93 -8.86 -0.37 19.72
CA ASN A 93 -10.09 -1.18 19.76
C ASN A 93 -10.90 -1.09 18.46
N LYS A 94 -11.16 0.09 17.91
CA LYS A 94 -11.96 0.21 16.66
C LYS A 94 -11.27 -0.41 15.45
N ILE A 95 -9.94 -0.24 15.32
CA ILE A 95 -9.18 -0.88 14.24
C ILE A 95 -9.16 -2.40 14.42
N THR A 96 -9.11 -2.88 15.67
CA THR A 96 -9.20 -4.32 15.96
C THR A 96 -10.59 -4.86 15.62
N GLU A 97 -11.66 -4.16 16.00
CA GLU A 97 -13.04 -4.49 15.66
C GLU A 97 -13.26 -4.51 14.14
N LEU A 98 -12.75 -3.51 13.42
CA LEU A 98 -12.79 -3.46 11.96
C LEU A 98 -12.14 -4.70 11.36
N TYR A 99 -10.99 -5.11 11.89
CA TYR A 99 -10.32 -6.32 11.44
C TYR A 99 -11.13 -7.58 11.75
N ASP A 100 -11.68 -7.70 12.95
CA ASP A 100 -12.41 -8.89 13.35
C ASP A 100 -13.67 -9.07 12.51
N VAL A 101 -14.42 -7.98 12.24
CA VAL A 101 -15.58 -8.01 11.33
C VAL A 101 -15.16 -8.32 9.89
N PHE A 102 -14.08 -7.72 9.40
CA PHE A 102 -13.54 -7.99 8.06
C PHE A 102 -13.16 -9.47 7.90
N TYR A 103 -12.46 -10.02 8.90
CA TYR A 103 -11.97 -11.38 8.85
C TYR A 103 -13.12 -12.38 9.01
N ALA A 104 -14.08 -12.13 9.90
CA ALA A 104 -15.30 -12.94 10.00
C ALA A 104 -16.04 -13.02 8.65
N TYR A 105 -16.15 -11.90 7.93
CA TYR A 105 -16.73 -11.88 6.59
C TYR A 105 -15.94 -12.76 5.61
N LEU A 106 -14.61 -12.68 5.62
CA LEU A 106 -13.76 -13.53 4.77
C LEU A 106 -13.82 -15.01 5.15
N GLU A 107 -14.04 -15.33 6.42
CA GLU A 107 -14.21 -16.71 6.85
C GLU A 107 -15.51 -17.32 6.32
N GLU A 108 -16.56 -16.54 6.26
CA GLU A 108 -17.84 -16.99 5.72
C GLU A 108 -17.84 -17.01 4.18
N HIS A 109 -17.29 -15.99 3.52
CA HIS A 109 -17.46 -15.77 2.08
C HIS A 109 -16.19 -15.99 1.24
N GLY A 110 -15.01 -16.03 1.86
CA GLY A 110 -13.72 -15.87 1.18
C GLY A 110 -13.05 -17.14 0.69
N GLY A 111 -13.54 -18.34 1.05
CA GLY A 111 -12.94 -19.61 0.61
C GLY A 111 -11.41 -19.67 0.82
N ASP A 112 -10.67 -19.72 -0.28
CA ASP A 112 -9.19 -19.76 -0.31
C ASP A 112 -8.50 -18.51 0.25
N LEU A 113 -9.17 -17.34 0.30
CA LEU A 113 -8.59 -16.10 0.82
C LEU A 113 -8.14 -16.22 2.27
N LYS A 114 -8.74 -17.13 3.04
CA LYS A 114 -8.39 -17.35 4.44
C LYS A 114 -6.90 -17.57 4.62
N HIS A 115 -6.24 -18.31 3.73
CA HIS A 115 -4.80 -18.57 3.81
C HIS A 115 -3.93 -17.34 3.59
N VAL A 116 -4.39 -16.39 2.77
CA VAL A 116 -3.66 -15.15 2.47
C VAL A 116 -3.65 -14.20 3.68
N PHE A 117 -4.76 -14.17 4.43
CA PHE A 117 -4.92 -13.27 5.58
C PHE A 117 -4.62 -13.92 6.94
N ARG A 118 -4.27 -15.21 6.98
CA ARG A 118 -3.82 -15.89 8.20
C ARG A 118 -2.48 -15.32 8.65
N SER A 119 -2.50 -14.44 9.64
CA SER A 119 -1.32 -13.90 10.32
C SER A 119 -1.66 -13.48 11.75
N SER A 120 -0.67 -13.46 12.64
CA SER A 120 -0.82 -13.20 14.08
C SER A 120 -1.48 -11.83 14.39
N MET A 121 -2.06 -11.67 15.60
CA MET A 121 -2.70 -10.42 16.13
C MET A 121 -1.96 -9.13 15.73
N HIS A 122 -0.64 -9.14 15.83
CA HIS A 122 0.23 -7.97 15.61
C HIS A 122 0.40 -7.58 14.13
N VAL A 123 0.02 -8.45 13.20
CA VAL A 123 -0.05 -8.17 11.76
C VAL A 123 -1.46 -7.70 11.37
N ARG A 124 -2.49 -8.12 12.13
CA ARG A 124 -3.92 -7.91 11.82
C ARG A 124 -4.32 -6.46 11.54
N GLY A 125 -4.13 -5.57 12.52
CA GLY A 125 -4.52 -4.16 12.36
C GLY A 125 -3.73 -3.42 11.26
N ARG A 126 -2.48 -3.81 11.01
CA ARG A 126 -1.60 -3.10 10.06
C ARG A 126 -2.01 -3.32 8.61
N VAL A 127 -2.53 -4.49 8.25
CA VAL A 127 -2.93 -4.81 6.87
C VAL A 127 -4.07 -3.91 6.41
N LEU A 128 -5.14 -3.79 7.20
CA LEU A 128 -6.28 -2.95 6.82
C LEU A 128 -5.92 -1.47 6.80
N VAL A 129 -5.10 -1.00 7.75
CA VAL A 129 -4.57 0.36 7.72
C VAL A 129 -3.77 0.61 6.44
N HIS A 130 -2.95 -0.35 5.99
CA HIS A 130 -2.16 -0.21 4.77
C HIS A 130 -3.01 -0.27 3.50
N ILE A 131 -4.00 -1.16 3.43
CA ILE A 131 -4.94 -1.24 2.30
C ILE A 131 -5.69 0.10 2.19
N SER A 132 -6.21 0.59 3.32
CA SER A 132 -6.95 1.83 3.41
C SER A 132 -6.10 3.06 3.05
N ALA A 133 -4.90 3.18 3.63
CA ALA A 133 -3.95 4.24 3.29
C ALA A 133 -3.51 4.17 1.82
N GLY A 134 -3.30 2.96 1.28
CA GLY A 134 -2.98 2.73 -0.12
C GLY A 134 -4.06 3.27 -1.04
N MET A 135 -5.34 2.95 -0.80
CA MET A 135 -6.43 3.45 -1.63
C MET A 135 -6.57 4.98 -1.61
N ARG A 136 -6.39 5.60 -0.45
CA ARG A 136 -6.49 7.06 -0.31
C ARG A 136 -5.33 7.80 -0.95
N THR A 137 -4.11 7.32 -0.77
CA THR A 137 -2.89 8.08 -1.11
C THR A 137 -2.29 7.70 -2.46
N MET A 138 -2.52 6.48 -2.95
CA MET A 138 -1.92 6.00 -4.20
C MET A 138 -2.41 6.82 -5.40
N LEU A 139 -3.71 7.11 -5.45
CA LEU A 139 -4.34 7.83 -6.56
C LEU A 139 -3.97 9.33 -6.61
N ALA A 140 -3.42 9.88 -5.52
CA ALA A 140 -2.99 11.28 -5.41
C ALA A 140 -1.47 11.46 -5.52
N SER A 141 -0.70 10.36 -5.64
CA SER A 141 0.75 10.41 -5.64
C SER A 141 1.32 10.84 -7.00
N GLU A 142 2.33 11.72 -7.00
CA GLU A 142 3.07 12.07 -8.22
C GLU A 142 3.77 10.85 -8.83
N ASN A 143 4.39 10.03 -7.98
CA ASN A 143 5.04 8.75 -8.36
C ASN A 143 4.07 7.55 -8.30
N ILE A 144 2.87 7.70 -8.86
CA ILE A 144 1.83 6.66 -8.81
C ILE A 144 2.29 5.33 -9.42
N ALA A 145 3.06 5.37 -10.52
CA ALA A 145 3.50 4.18 -11.25
C ALA A 145 4.38 3.27 -10.38
N ASP A 146 5.39 3.82 -9.71
CA ASP A 146 6.31 3.06 -8.86
C ASP A 146 5.60 2.49 -7.63
N LYS A 147 4.69 3.26 -7.03
CA LYS A 147 3.88 2.79 -5.90
C LYS A 147 2.98 1.63 -6.30
N ILE A 148 2.30 1.70 -7.45
CA ILE A 148 1.48 0.60 -7.97
C ILE A 148 2.35 -0.64 -8.19
N LEU A 149 3.54 -0.48 -8.78
CA LEU A 149 4.42 -1.62 -9.07
C LEU A 149 4.91 -2.29 -7.77
N ALA A 150 5.35 -1.50 -6.79
CA ALA A 150 5.75 -2.00 -5.48
C ALA A 150 4.59 -2.72 -4.78
N LEU A 151 3.40 -2.12 -4.79
CA LEU A 151 2.20 -2.71 -4.19
C LEU A 151 1.80 -4.02 -4.89
N THR A 152 1.88 -4.07 -6.22
CA THR A 152 1.60 -5.28 -7.02
C THR A 152 2.59 -6.40 -6.69
N LYS A 153 3.88 -6.09 -6.52
CA LYS A 153 4.88 -7.09 -6.09
C LYS A 153 4.53 -7.67 -4.73
N THR A 154 4.11 -6.82 -3.80
CA THR A 154 3.65 -7.24 -2.46
C THR A 154 2.43 -8.16 -2.55
N HIS A 155 1.43 -7.81 -3.36
CA HIS A 155 0.24 -8.66 -3.56
C HIS A 155 0.60 -10.05 -4.09
N ARG A 156 1.50 -10.12 -5.08
CA ARG A 156 2.00 -11.40 -5.62
C ARG A 156 2.78 -12.21 -4.58
N ARG A 157 3.64 -11.56 -3.79
CA ARG A 157 4.43 -12.22 -2.72
C ARG A 157 3.53 -12.89 -1.68
N PHE A 158 2.40 -12.26 -1.34
CA PHE A 158 1.42 -12.81 -0.40
C PHE A 158 0.42 -13.77 -1.05
N GLY A 159 0.55 -14.08 -2.35
CA GLY A 159 -0.33 -15.02 -3.04
C GLY A 159 -1.73 -14.47 -3.33
N VAL A 160 -1.89 -13.15 -3.38
CA VAL A 160 -3.17 -12.53 -3.78
C VAL A 160 -3.43 -12.82 -5.25
N LYS A 161 -4.55 -13.50 -5.54
CA LYS A 161 -5.02 -13.78 -6.90
C LYS A 161 -5.99 -12.69 -7.35
N LEU A 162 -6.23 -12.60 -8.66
CA LEU A 162 -7.12 -11.58 -9.24
C LEU A 162 -8.57 -11.76 -8.79
N GLU A 163 -8.97 -13.01 -8.56
CA GLU A 163 -10.30 -13.42 -8.11
C GLU A 163 -10.58 -12.98 -6.66
N HIS A 164 -9.54 -12.63 -5.91
CA HIS A 164 -9.69 -12.24 -4.50
C HIS A 164 -10.21 -10.81 -4.33
N PHE A 165 -10.04 -9.94 -5.34
CA PHE A 165 -10.33 -8.52 -5.21
C PHE A 165 -11.82 -8.26 -4.90
N ASP A 166 -12.77 -8.90 -5.59
CA ASP A 166 -14.20 -8.67 -5.30
C ASP A 166 -14.58 -8.98 -3.86
N CYS A 167 -14.16 -10.15 -3.35
CA CYS A 167 -14.46 -10.58 -1.98
C CYS A 167 -13.82 -9.65 -0.94
N VAL A 168 -12.55 -9.27 -1.13
CA VAL A 168 -11.86 -8.33 -0.23
C VAL A 168 -12.57 -6.97 -0.20
N GLY A 169 -13.01 -6.46 -1.35
CA GLY A 169 -13.73 -5.18 -1.41
C GLY A 169 -15.04 -5.22 -0.64
N ARG A 170 -15.82 -6.29 -0.82
CA ARG A 170 -17.08 -6.50 -0.08
C ARG A 170 -16.84 -6.61 1.42
N ALA A 171 -15.85 -7.41 1.83
CA ALA A 171 -15.49 -7.59 3.23
C ALA A 171 -15.07 -6.27 3.87
N LEU A 172 -14.26 -5.47 3.18
CA LEU A 172 -13.76 -4.19 3.68
C LEU A 172 -14.89 -3.19 3.89
N LEU A 173 -15.77 -3.04 2.91
CA LEU A 173 -16.89 -2.09 3.00
C LEU A 173 -17.91 -2.54 4.04
N HIS A 174 -18.21 -3.84 4.11
CA HIS A 174 -19.05 -4.39 5.17
C HIS A 174 -18.49 -4.09 6.55
N ALA A 175 -17.18 -4.31 6.75
CA ALA A 175 -16.54 -4.04 8.03
C ALA A 175 -16.53 -2.55 8.37
N MET A 176 -16.26 -1.67 7.39
CA MET A 176 -16.30 -0.23 7.62
C MET A 176 -17.70 0.27 7.96
N GLU A 177 -18.74 -0.21 7.28
CA GLU A 177 -20.13 0.10 7.59
C GLU A 177 -20.47 -0.29 9.04
N ARG A 178 -20.21 -1.55 9.41
CA ARG A 178 -20.54 -2.07 10.75
C ARG A 178 -19.81 -1.34 11.88
N THR A 179 -18.54 -1.00 11.68
CA THR A 179 -17.72 -0.35 12.72
C THR A 179 -17.85 1.17 12.75
N SER A 180 -18.37 1.79 11.69
CA SER A 180 -18.60 3.24 11.65
C SER A 180 -19.88 3.65 12.35
N GLY A 181 -20.89 2.77 12.41
CA GLY A 181 -22.19 3.06 13.00
C GLY A 181 -22.84 4.30 12.37
N GLU A 182 -23.26 5.26 13.20
CA GLU A 182 -23.86 6.52 12.76
C GLU A 182 -22.95 7.39 11.88
N ASN A 183 -21.65 7.11 11.84
CA ASN A 183 -20.71 7.82 10.97
C ASN A 183 -20.67 7.26 9.54
N TRP A 184 -21.54 6.30 9.20
CA TRP A 184 -21.67 5.76 7.86
C TRP A 184 -22.86 6.38 7.13
N SER A 185 -22.60 7.01 5.98
CA SER A 185 -23.63 7.58 5.12
C SER A 185 -23.55 6.98 3.71
N SER A 186 -24.60 7.14 2.90
CA SER A 186 -24.59 6.70 1.50
C SER A 186 -23.50 7.38 0.67
N GLU A 187 -23.17 8.63 0.99
CA GLU A 187 -22.08 9.37 0.37
C GLU A 187 -20.71 8.75 0.70
N ILE A 188 -20.51 8.34 1.95
CA ILE A 188 -19.27 7.67 2.39
C ILE A 188 -19.16 6.30 1.72
N ASP A 189 -20.24 5.52 1.66
CA ASP A 189 -20.26 4.22 0.97
C ASP A 189 -19.89 4.36 -0.52
N ASP A 190 -20.53 5.29 -1.25
CA ASP A 190 -20.23 5.55 -2.66
C ASP A 190 -18.77 6.00 -2.84
N ALA A 191 -18.27 6.90 -2.00
CA ALA A 191 -16.88 7.36 -2.04
C ALA A 191 -15.90 6.18 -1.90
N TRP A 192 -16.08 5.33 -0.88
CA TRP A 192 -15.24 4.14 -0.66
C TRP A 192 -15.33 3.13 -1.81
N ARG A 193 -16.53 2.86 -2.31
CA ARG A 193 -16.73 1.94 -3.46
C ARG A 193 -16.01 2.43 -4.70
N ARG A 194 -16.07 3.72 -5.01
CA ARG A 194 -15.41 4.31 -6.18
C ARG A 194 -13.89 4.28 -6.07
N ILE A 195 -13.34 4.63 -4.91
CA ILE A 195 -11.88 4.55 -4.72
C ILE A 195 -11.41 3.09 -4.74
N TYR A 196 -12.17 2.17 -4.15
CA TYR A 196 -11.84 0.75 -4.16
C TYR A 196 -11.81 0.20 -5.59
N SER A 197 -12.86 0.45 -6.38
CA SER A 197 -12.94 0.04 -7.79
C SER A 197 -11.78 0.58 -8.60
N HIS A 198 -11.50 1.89 -8.47
CA HIS A 198 -10.44 2.55 -9.23
C HIS A 198 -9.03 2.03 -8.87
N SER A 199 -8.73 1.89 -7.58
CA SER A 199 -7.44 1.33 -7.15
C SER A 199 -7.29 -0.13 -7.56
N SER A 200 -8.34 -0.93 -7.41
CA SER A 200 -8.32 -2.36 -7.69
C SER A 200 -8.13 -2.66 -9.17
N VAL A 201 -8.83 -1.96 -10.07
CA VAL A 201 -8.66 -2.21 -11.52
C VAL A 201 -7.25 -1.88 -12.00
N ILE A 202 -6.61 -0.87 -11.41
CA ILE A 202 -5.22 -0.52 -11.71
C ILE A 202 -4.27 -1.64 -11.26
N LEU A 203 -4.47 -2.18 -10.06
CA LEU A 203 -3.68 -3.30 -9.54
C LEU A 203 -3.89 -4.57 -10.36
N ILE A 204 -5.14 -4.95 -10.63
CA ILE A 204 -5.50 -6.12 -11.46
C ILE A 204 -4.85 -6.02 -12.84
N ARG A 205 -4.92 -4.85 -13.48
CA ARG A 205 -4.27 -4.62 -14.78
C ARG A 205 -2.76 -4.78 -14.70
N THR A 206 -2.14 -4.23 -13.65
CA THR A 206 -0.68 -4.27 -13.48
C THR A 206 -0.20 -5.68 -13.17
N GLN A 207 -0.92 -6.40 -12.30
CA GLN A 207 -0.66 -7.80 -11.97
C GLN A 207 -0.82 -8.69 -13.21
N THR A 208 -1.91 -8.54 -13.96
CA THR A 208 -2.14 -9.27 -15.22
C THR A 208 -0.99 -9.07 -16.22
N LYS A 209 -0.51 -7.82 -16.37
CA LYS A 209 0.63 -7.52 -17.25
C LYS A 209 1.92 -8.18 -16.75
N THR A 210 2.17 -8.08 -15.44
CA THR A 210 3.36 -8.65 -14.80
C THR A 210 3.41 -10.16 -14.93
N ASP A 211 2.28 -10.84 -14.70
CA ASP A 211 2.19 -12.30 -14.81
C ASP A 211 2.32 -12.78 -16.26
N LYS A 212 1.74 -12.06 -17.22
CA LYS A 212 1.94 -12.33 -18.65
C LYS A 212 3.41 -12.18 -19.05
N GLN A 213 4.09 -11.16 -18.56
CA GLN A 213 5.50 -10.93 -18.85
C GLN A 213 6.37 -12.05 -18.25
N ALA A 214 6.17 -12.37 -16.97
CA ALA A 214 6.90 -13.45 -16.29
C ALA A 214 6.73 -14.80 -17.00
N ASN A 215 5.51 -15.12 -17.48
CA ASN A 215 5.26 -16.35 -18.23
C ASN A 215 5.99 -16.35 -19.60
N LYS A 216 6.01 -15.21 -20.31
CA LYS A 216 6.78 -15.08 -21.56
C LYS A 216 8.27 -15.28 -21.34
N ASP A 217 8.82 -14.65 -20.29
CA ASP A 217 10.24 -14.74 -19.96
C ASP A 217 10.63 -16.19 -19.58
N THR A 218 9.77 -16.88 -18.82
CA THR A 218 9.95 -18.29 -18.47
C THR A 218 9.97 -19.19 -19.71
N LYS A 219 9.03 -18.98 -20.66
CA LYS A 219 8.99 -19.74 -21.92
C LYS A 219 10.22 -19.46 -22.79
N ARG A 220 10.67 -18.21 -22.85
CA ARG A 220 11.89 -17.85 -23.59
C ARG A 220 13.12 -18.53 -23.01
N ALA A 221 13.29 -18.51 -21.69
CA ALA A 221 14.40 -19.18 -21.02
C ALA A 221 14.37 -20.70 -21.21
N ALA A 222 13.19 -21.32 -21.22
CA ALA A 222 13.04 -22.75 -21.51
C ALA A 222 13.47 -23.09 -22.96
N LYS A 223 13.04 -22.29 -23.94
CA LYS A 223 13.41 -22.46 -25.35
C LYS A 223 14.91 -22.25 -25.58
N GLU A 224 15.53 -21.28 -24.89
CA GLU A 224 16.97 -21.06 -24.95
C GLU A 224 17.73 -22.27 -24.37
N LYS A 225 17.31 -22.82 -23.21
CA LYS A 225 17.89 -24.04 -22.65
C LYS A 225 17.79 -25.25 -23.58
N GLU A 226 16.65 -25.45 -24.23
CA GLU A 226 16.45 -26.53 -25.20
C GLU A 226 17.35 -26.38 -26.44
N LYS A 227 17.47 -25.16 -26.97
CA LYS A 227 18.38 -24.87 -28.10
C LYS A 227 19.84 -25.15 -27.72
N PHE A 228 20.28 -24.76 -26.54
CA PHE A 228 21.64 -25.07 -26.05
C PHE A 228 21.85 -26.58 -25.85
N ALA A 229 20.83 -27.31 -25.39
CA ALA A 229 20.91 -28.77 -25.24
C ALA A 229 21.02 -29.50 -26.59
N MET A 230 20.27 -29.09 -27.62
CA MET A 230 20.39 -29.67 -28.98
C MET A 230 21.76 -29.42 -29.63
N VAL A 231 22.36 -28.25 -29.41
CA VAL A 231 23.68 -27.91 -29.97
C VAL A 231 24.83 -28.61 -29.20
N GLY A 232 24.57 -29.11 -27.98
CA GLY A 232 25.55 -29.81 -27.14
C GLY A 232 25.70 -31.31 -27.44
N VAL A 233 24.86 -31.92 -28.27
CA VAL A 233 24.98 -33.33 -28.68
C VAL A 233 25.77 -33.42 -29.99
N GLY A 234 27.08 -33.16 -29.90
CA GLY A 234 28.06 -33.49 -30.97
C GLY A 234 28.65 -34.90 -30.76
N PRO A 235 29.15 -35.57 -31.82
CA PRO A 235 29.54 -36.98 -31.76
C PRO A 235 30.63 -37.21 -30.70
N SER A 236 30.47 -38.30 -29.93
CA SER A 236 31.42 -38.74 -28.92
C SER A 236 32.78 -39.06 -29.53
N SER A 237 33.72 -38.12 -29.46
CA SER A 237 35.14 -38.44 -29.54
C SER A 237 35.63 -38.75 -28.13
N ASN A 238 35.96 -40.02 -27.87
CA ASN A 238 36.63 -40.46 -26.66
C ASN A 238 38.00 -39.77 -26.55
N LEU A 239 38.04 -38.62 -25.87
CA LEU A 239 39.29 -38.06 -25.37
C LEU A 239 39.42 -38.45 -23.90
N VAL A 240 40.24 -39.48 -23.65
CA VAL A 240 40.71 -39.84 -22.32
C VAL A 240 41.47 -38.62 -21.77
N VAL A 241 40.83 -37.89 -20.85
CA VAL A 241 41.50 -36.89 -20.01
C VAL A 241 41.75 -37.52 -18.66
N THR A 242 43.01 -37.83 -18.41
CA THR A 242 43.52 -38.26 -17.12
C THR A 242 43.38 -37.13 -16.10
N LYS A 243 42.46 -37.32 -15.15
CA LYS A 243 42.49 -36.92 -13.73
C LYS A 243 43.47 -35.80 -13.34
N THR A 244 42.96 -34.59 -13.08
CA THR A 244 43.29 -33.78 -11.89
C THR A 244 42.43 -32.51 -11.81
N GLY A 245 41.83 -32.25 -10.65
CA GLY A 245 41.28 -30.93 -10.29
C GLY A 245 39.76 -30.85 -10.12
N ARG A 246 39.26 -31.09 -8.90
CA ARG A 246 37.94 -30.64 -8.47
C ARG A 246 37.91 -29.10 -8.52
N ILE A 247 37.13 -28.51 -9.41
CA ILE A 247 36.84 -27.08 -9.41
C ILE A 247 35.42 -26.86 -8.89
N ASN A 248 35.36 -26.09 -7.82
CA ASN A 248 34.21 -25.82 -6.97
C ASN A 248 33.30 -24.76 -7.62
N PHE A 249 32.04 -25.10 -7.91
CA PHE A 249 31.08 -24.27 -8.66
C PHE A 249 30.59 -23.02 -7.88
N TYR A 250 31.05 -22.81 -6.65
CA TYR A 250 30.65 -21.69 -5.78
C TYR A 250 31.36 -20.35 -6.06
N LYS A 251 32.34 -20.30 -6.98
CA LYS A 251 33.12 -19.06 -7.24
C LYS A 251 32.68 -18.26 -8.48
N PHE A 252 31.68 -18.72 -9.24
CA PHE A 252 31.20 -18.01 -10.45
C PHE A 252 30.00 -17.10 -10.20
N MET A 253 29.31 -17.21 -9.07
CA MET A 253 28.10 -16.42 -8.75
C MET A 253 28.35 -15.14 -7.93
N SER A 254 29.60 -14.78 -7.66
CA SER A 254 29.96 -13.57 -6.90
C SER A 254 30.58 -12.44 -7.75
N SER A 255 30.63 -12.57 -9.09
CA SER A 255 31.28 -11.57 -9.97
C SER A 255 30.31 -10.66 -10.77
N ILE A 256 29.01 -10.68 -10.49
CA ILE A 256 28.05 -9.71 -11.09
C ILE A 256 27.56 -8.65 -10.09
N GLY A 257 27.99 -8.72 -8.83
CA GLY A 257 27.60 -7.78 -7.78
C GLY A 257 28.75 -6.95 -7.23
N SER A 258 29.47 -6.18 -8.06
CA SER A 258 30.22 -5.00 -7.59
C SER A 258 30.84 -4.23 -8.76
N LYS A 259 30.15 -3.17 -9.24
CA LYS A 259 30.80 -2.08 -9.98
C LYS A 259 29.95 -0.81 -10.03
N ARG A 260 29.84 -0.10 -8.90
CA ARG A 260 29.79 1.38 -8.88
C ARG A 260 29.96 1.92 -7.46
N GLU A 261 31.19 1.90 -6.96
CA GLU A 261 31.73 3.00 -6.16
C GLU A 261 33.24 3.09 -6.43
N GLY A 262 33.68 4.26 -6.87
CA GLY A 262 35.04 4.77 -6.83
C GLY A 262 34.90 6.25 -6.46
N THR A 263 35.78 6.89 -5.69
CA THR A 263 37.17 6.54 -5.41
C THR A 263 37.70 7.45 -4.27
N SER A 264 38.51 6.89 -3.35
CA SER A 264 39.84 7.39 -2.89
C SER A 264 39.92 8.72 -2.06
N LYS A 265 40.72 8.92 -1.00
CA LYS A 265 41.95 8.28 -0.43
C LYS A 265 42.19 8.86 1.00
N SER A 266 42.67 8.07 1.98
CA SER A 266 44.05 8.01 2.57
C SER A 266 44.43 9.21 3.47
N SER A 267 45.07 9.13 4.65
CA SER A 267 45.97 8.13 5.25
C SER A 267 46.06 8.37 6.77
N ALA A 268 46.23 7.32 7.58
CA ALA A 268 46.60 7.41 8.99
C ALA A 268 48.10 7.17 9.17
N LYS A 269 48.75 7.95 10.03
CA LYS A 269 50.10 7.68 10.54
C LYS A 269 50.07 7.75 12.07
N VAL A 270 50.36 6.62 12.71
CA VAL A 270 50.52 6.43 14.15
C VAL A 270 52.01 6.26 14.46
N THR A 271 52.49 7.07 15.40
CA THR A 271 53.68 6.92 16.27
C THR A 271 53.33 7.79 17.50
N GLY A 272 53.19 7.36 18.74
CA GLY A 272 54.08 6.53 19.57
C GLY A 272 54.70 7.42 20.67
N THR A 273 54.63 6.99 21.93
CA THR A 273 55.43 7.37 23.14
C THR A 273 54.89 8.40 24.16
N GLY A 274 54.97 8.01 25.46
CA GLY A 274 55.12 8.86 26.66
C GLY A 274 53.87 9.02 27.53
N SER A 275 53.59 8.22 28.57
CA SER A 275 54.19 8.16 29.94
C SER A 275 53.63 9.18 30.94
N GLU A 276 53.09 8.62 32.04
CA GLU A 276 53.04 9.10 33.44
C GLU A 276 51.93 10.04 33.97
N ARG A 277 51.27 9.53 35.06
CA ARG A 277 50.98 10.14 36.38
C ARG A 277 50.01 11.35 36.42
N GLU A 278 49.17 11.61 37.42
CA GLU A 278 48.77 11.05 38.72
C GLU A 278 47.63 11.98 39.23
N ASN A 279 46.91 11.53 40.27
CA ASN A 279 46.13 12.34 41.24
C ASN A 279 44.71 12.82 40.91
N GLY A 280 43.75 12.21 41.65
CA GLY A 280 42.48 12.83 42.01
C GLY A 280 42.64 13.89 43.11
N PRO A 281 41.54 14.44 43.63
CA PRO A 281 41.11 13.98 44.95
C PRO A 281 39.59 13.83 45.14
N ARG A 282 39.27 13.16 46.25
CA ARG A 282 37.96 12.78 46.80
C ARG A 282 37.28 13.92 47.60
N LYS A 283 35.95 13.80 47.65
CA LYS A 283 35.03 13.98 48.82
C LYS A 283 34.58 15.39 49.21
N PRO A 284 33.52 15.54 50.03
CA PRO A 284 32.72 14.54 50.77
C PRO A 284 31.54 13.92 50.02
#